data_AF-A0A957ZIV6-F1
#
_entry.id   AF-A0A957ZIV6-F1
#
_cell.length_a   1.000
_cell.length_b   1.000
_cell.length_c   1.000
_cell.angle_alpha   90.00
_cell.angle_beta   90.00
_cell.angle_gamma   90.00
#
_symmetry.space_group_name_H-M   'P 1'
#
loop_
_entity.id
_entity.type
_entity.pdbx_description
1 polymer ?
#
loop_
_entity_poly.entity_id
_entity_poly.type
_entity_poly.pdbx_seq_one_letter_code
_entity_poly.pdbx_strand_id
1 'polypeptide(L)'
;PFLTGAMGAAFVRGLQGDDPRYLKSAACAKHYAVHSGPESKRHEFNAEVSARDLHTTYLPAFKKLVTEAKVEAVMGAYNRTNGEACCASELLLVDILRGAWGFGGHVVSDCWALNDLHTTHGVTADGAESAALAVKRGCDLECGQTFEHLGEALDRGLLSEGDIDRAVTRIYTTRFKLGMFDPQEMVPYASIPESVINSDAHRQLAYEAALKSVVLLKNAGDILPLRDLRSLYVLGPTAASAEVLMGNYYGFSDSLTTLIEGIVARTPEGVRFEYRPGTLLLHVPANPSAWTTMAAARSDVVIACMGLSPQM
;
A
#
# COMPACT_ATOMS: atom_id res chain seq x y z
N PRO A 1 5.55 15.20 0.40
CA PRO A 1 6.66 14.44 -0.22
C PRO A 1 7.73 13.97 0.79
N PHE A 2 8.26 14.86 1.65
CA PHE A 2 9.37 14.52 2.57
C PHE A 2 9.02 13.38 3.55
N LEU A 3 7.91 13.51 4.29
CA LEU A 3 7.48 12.48 5.24
C LEU A 3 7.28 11.12 4.57
N THR A 4 6.59 11.09 3.42
CA THR A 4 6.37 9.89 2.61
C THR A 4 7.70 9.24 2.20
N GLY A 5 8.67 10.02 1.74
CA GLY A 5 9.99 9.51 1.38
C GLY A 5 10.78 8.99 2.58
N ALA A 6 10.66 9.62 3.75
CA ALA A 6 11.31 9.18 4.99
C ALA A 6 10.73 7.85 5.49
N MET A 7 9.40 7.75 5.56
CA MET A 7 8.71 6.52 5.95
C MET A 7 8.96 5.39 4.95
N GLY A 8 8.84 5.68 3.65
CA GLY A 8 9.09 4.70 2.61
C GLY A 8 10.53 4.20 2.60
N ALA A 9 11.52 5.06 2.84
CA ALA A 9 12.91 4.63 2.95
C ALA A 9 13.15 3.73 4.16
N ALA A 10 12.52 4.00 5.31
CA ALA A 10 12.59 3.13 6.48
C ALA A 10 11.91 1.78 6.21
N PHE A 11 10.76 1.78 5.54
CA PHE A 11 10.03 0.57 5.16
C PHE A 11 10.82 -0.31 4.18
N VAL A 12 11.42 0.29 3.14
CA VAL A 12 12.30 -0.41 2.19
C VAL A 12 13.46 -1.09 2.90
N ARG A 13 14.16 -0.39 3.80
CA ARG A 13 15.28 -0.97 4.57
C ARG A 13 14.81 -2.13 5.47
N GLY A 14 13.67 -1.98 6.13
CA GLY A 14 13.09 -3.03 6.97
C GLY A 14 12.69 -4.28 6.20
N LEU A 15 12.11 -4.12 5.00
CA LEU A 15 11.74 -5.23 4.13
C LEU A 15 12.95 -5.90 3.50
N GLN A 16 13.92 -5.12 3.01
CA GLN A 16 15.10 -5.63 2.31
C GLN A 16 16.14 -6.25 3.24
N GLY A 17 16.12 -5.90 4.53
CA GLY A 17 17.13 -6.36 5.47
C GLY A 17 18.46 -5.65 5.28
N ASP A 18 19.44 -6.08 6.06
CA ASP A 18 20.78 -5.50 6.19
C ASP A 18 21.91 -6.50 5.86
N ASP A 19 21.56 -7.71 5.40
CA ASP A 19 22.56 -8.66 4.94
C ASP A 19 23.27 -8.12 3.68
N PRO A 20 24.62 -8.17 3.63
CA PRO A 20 25.39 -7.56 2.56
C PRO A 20 25.26 -8.30 1.22
N ARG A 21 24.77 -9.54 1.21
CA ARG A 21 24.65 -10.38 0.00
C ARG A 21 23.19 -10.65 -0.35
N TYR A 22 22.34 -10.91 0.64
CA TYR A 22 20.97 -11.36 0.43
C TYR A 22 19.94 -10.30 0.83
N LEU A 23 18.87 -10.20 0.05
CA LEU A 23 17.68 -9.47 0.43
C LEU A 23 16.79 -10.37 1.29
N LYS A 24 16.23 -9.83 2.38
CA LYS A 24 15.17 -10.50 3.16
C LYS A 24 13.87 -10.59 2.36
N SER A 25 13.53 -9.52 1.65
CA SER A 25 12.45 -9.44 0.69
C SER A 25 12.74 -8.30 -0.29
N ALA A 26 12.23 -8.37 -1.52
CA ALA A 26 12.39 -7.32 -2.50
C ALA A 26 11.26 -6.28 -2.34
N ALA A 27 11.57 -5.11 -1.77
CA ALA A 27 10.60 -4.04 -1.65
C ALA A 27 10.27 -3.43 -3.03
N CYS A 28 9.01 -3.02 -3.22
CA CYS A 28 8.54 -2.42 -4.45
C CYS A 28 7.91 -1.04 -4.20
N ALA A 29 8.46 0.01 -4.80
CA ALA A 29 7.90 1.36 -4.72
C ALA A 29 6.74 1.52 -5.70
N LYS A 30 5.54 1.89 -5.21
CA LYS A 30 4.34 2.02 -6.05
C LYS A 30 3.41 3.16 -5.60
N HIS A 31 2.56 3.70 -6.48
CA HIS A 31 2.47 3.45 -7.93
C HIS A 31 3.18 4.59 -8.70
N TYR A 32 4.12 4.25 -9.56
CA TYR A 32 5.01 5.17 -10.25
C TYR A 32 4.44 5.56 -11.63
N ALA A 33 3.94 6.77 -11.87
CA ALA A 33 3.83 7.90 -10.94
C ALA A 33 2.54 8.70 -11.14
N VAL A 34 2.36 9.72 -10.31
CA VAL A 34 1.21 10.66 -10.36
C VAL A 34 -0.14 9.96 -10.20
N HIS A 35 -0.13 8.82 -9.52
CA HIS A 35 -1.32 8.02 -9.25
C HIS A 35 -1.96 8.40 -7.91
N SER A 36 -2.60 9.57 -7.86
CA SER A 36 -3.30 10.07 -6.65
C SER A 36 -4.82 10.12 -6.82
N GLY A 37 -5.33 9.45 -7.83
CA GLY A 37 -6.75 9.35 -8.15
C GLY A 37 -7.21 10.25 -9.31
N PRO A 38 -8.48 10.12 -9.72
CA PRO A 38 -9.51 9.32 -9.06
C PRO A 38 -9.33 7.81 -9.29
N GLU A 39 -9.39 7.04 -8.20
CA GLU A 39 -9.17 5.58 -8.19
C GLU A 39 -10.10 4.83 -9.16
N SER A 40 -11.37 5.25 -9.24
CA SER A 40 -12.37 4.65 -10.11
C SER A 40 -12.08 4.78 -11.60
N LYS A 41 -11.15 5.68 -12.00
CA LYS A 41 -10.73 5.87 -13.40
C LYS A 41 -9.29 5.45 -13.64
N ARG A 42 -8.68 4.71 -12.71
CA ARG A 42 -7.24 4.38 -12.74
C ARG A 42 -6.74 3.83 -14.07
N HIS A 43 -7.58 3.04 -14.75
CA HIS A 43 -7.28 2.39 -16.04
C HIS A 43 -7.45 3.30 -17.27
N GLU A 44 -7.91 4.55 -17.11
CA GLU A 44 -8.34 5.38 -18.25
C GLU A 44 -7.79 6.82 -18.18
N PHE A 45 -7.49 7.33 -16.99
CA PHE A 45 -7.17 8.74 -16.86
C PHE A 45 -5.75 9.08 -17.35
N ASN A 46 -5.61 10.29 -17.87
CA ASN A 46 -4.33 10.95 -18.11
C ASN A 46 -4.14 12.06 -17.07
N ALA A 47 -3.14 11.94 -16.19
CA ALA A 47 -2.77 12.98 -15.25
C ALA A 47 -1.94 14.03 -15.96
N GLU A 48 -2.43 15.26 -15.98
CA GLU A 48 -1.71 16.42 -16.51
C GLU A 48 -1.13 17.23 -15.35
N VAL A 49 0.20 17.28 -15.26
CA VAL A 49 0.92 17.98 -14.20
C VAL A 49 2.07 18.79 -14.77
N SER A 50 2.33 19.95 -14.15
CA SER A 50 3.48 20.76 -14.51
C SER A 50 4.79 20.02 -14.23
N ALA A 51 5.85 20.32 -14.98
CA ALA A 51 7.18 19.78 -14.69
C ALA A 51 7.63 20.10 -13.26
N ARG A 52 7.22 21.27 -12.73
CA ARG A 52 7.46 21.64 -11.34
C ARG A 52 6.79 20.64 -10.39
N ASP A 53 5.48 20.42 -10.49
CA ASP A 53 4.76 19.52 -9.59
C ASP A 53 5.26 18.07 -9.70
N LEU A 54 5.57 17.64 -10.92
CA LEU A 54 6.18 16.33 -11.16
C LEU A 54 7.45 16.18 -10.31
N HIS A 55 8.38 17.13 -10.39
CA HIS A 55 9.68 17.04 -9.71
C HIS A 55 9.66 17.46 -8.23
N THR A 56 8.73 18.31 -7.79
CA THR A 56 8.70 18.82 -6.39
C THR A 56 7.66 18.15 -5.51
N THR A 57 6.65 17.49 -6.09
CA THR A 57 5.52 16.93 -5.35
C THR A 57 5.45 15.41 -5.50
N TYR A 58 5.38 14.89 -6.73
CA TYR A 58 5.10 13.47 -6.99
C TYR A 58 6.34 12.56 -6.93
N LEU A 59 7.41 12.96 -7.60
CA LEU A 59 8.62 12.15 -7.72
C LEU A 59 9.59 12.14 -6.51
N PRO A 60 9.63 13.14 -5.60
CA PRO A 60 10.66 13.15 -4.55
C PRO A 60 10.69 11.92 -3.64
N ALA A 61 9.54 11.32 -3.35
CA ALA A 61 9.49 10.10 -2.54
C ALA A 61 10.14 8.92 -3.29
N PHE A 62 9.78 8.69 -4.54
CA PHE A 62 10.38 7.64 -5.39
C PHE A 62 11.88 7.86 -5.57
N LYS A 63 12.31 9.10 -5.85
CA LYS A 63 13.73 9.45 -5.95
C LYS A 63 14.48 9.00 -4.71
N LYS A 64 13.98 9.35 -3.52
CA LYS A 64 14.58 8.96 -2.24
C LYS A 64 14.66 7.45 -2.06
N LEU A 65 13.59 6.73 -2.42
CA LEU A 65 13.57 5.27 -2.32
C LEU A 65 14.61 4.62 -3.26
N VAL A 66 14.79 5.16 -4.46
CA VAL A 66 15.78 4.69 -5.44
C VAL A 66 17.20 5.06 -5.01
N THR A 67 17.47 6.33 -4.69
CA THR A 67 18.83 6.82 -4.51
C THR A 67 19.38 6.59 -3.11
N GLU A 68 18.55 6.66 -2.07
CA GLU A 68 18.97 6.53 -0.66
C GLU A 68 18.61 5.18 -0.03
N ALA A 69 17.41 4.65 -0.31
CA ALA A 69 16.96 3.39 0.28
C ALA A 69 17.32 2.16 -0.58
N LYS A 70 17.74 2.38 -1.84
CA LYS A 70 18.09 1.33 -2.80
C LYS A 70 16.98 0.30 -2.95
N VAL A 71 15.75 0.77 -3.18
CA VAL A 71 14.59 -0.10 -3.44
C VAL A 71 14.87 -1.04 -4.61
N GLU A 72 14.48 -2.31 -4.49
CA GLU A 72 14.80 -3.35 -5.47
C GLU A 72 13.84 -3.34 -6.67
N ALA A 73 12.60 -2.92 -6.47
CA ALA A 73 11.58 -2.87 -7.51
C ALA A 73 10.81 -1.54 -7.55
N VAL A 74 10.31 -1.19 -8.72
CA VAL A 74 9.37 -0.07 -8.93
C VAL A 74 8.18 -0.57 -9.74
N MET A 75 6.96 -0.26 -9.28
CA MET A 75 5.74 -0.60 -10.00
C MET A 75 5.23 0.60 -10.78
N GLY A 76 5.13 0.47 -12.10
CA GLY A 76 4.51 1.48 -12.96
C GLY A 76 3.00 1.59 -12.67
N ALA A 77 2.44 2.79 -12.73
CA ALA A 77 1.02 3.03 -12.46
C ALA A 77 0.12 2.68 -13.67
N TYR A 78 -1.19 2.54 -13.40
CA TYR A 78 -2.23 2.33 -14.41
C TYR A 78 -2.40 3.49 -15.40
N ASN A 79 -2.30 4.73 -14.91
CA ASN A 79 -2.66 5.92 -15.67
C ASN A 79 -1.61 6.34 -16.68
N ARG A 80 -2.00 7.27 -17.57
CA ARG A 80 -1.04 8.11 -18.29
C ARG A 80 -0.61 9.28 -17.44
N THR A 81 0.61 9.77 -17.63
CA THR A 81 1.11 11.03 -17.09
C THR A 81 1.62 11.88 -18.24
N ASN A 82 1.08 13.09 -18.39
CA ASN A 82 1.42 14.03 -19.47
C ASN A 82 1.41 13.37 -20.86
N GLY A 83 0.46 12.45 -21.09
CA GLY A 83 0.31 11.75 -22.36
C GLY A 83 1.11 10.45 -22.50
N GLU A 84 1.95 10.04 -21.55
CA GLU A 84 2.66 8.75 -21.64
C GLU A 84 2.09 7.73 -20.65
N ALA A 85 1.86 6.48 -21.08
CA ALA A 85 1.45 5.41 -20.18
C ALA A 85 2.59 5.11 -19.19
N CYS A 86 2.33 5.13 -17.88
CA CYS A 86 3.40 5.09 -16.88
C CYS A 86 4.26 3.80 -16.98
N CYS A 87 3.64 2.67 -17.29
CA CYS A 87 4.34 1.39 -17.48
C CYS A 87 5.12 1.29 -18.81
N ALA A 88 5.05 2.30 -19.68
CA ALA A 88 5.72 2.33 -20.98
C ALA A 88 6.19 3.75 -21.35
N SER A 89 6.53 4.56 -20.34
CA SER A 89 6.89 5.97 -20.51
C SER A 89 8.39 6.14 -20.70
N GLU A 90 8.77 6.89 -21.72
CA GLU A 90 10.17 7.30 -21.95
C GLU A 90 10.61 8.25 -20.83
N LEU A 91 9.82 9.28 -20.56
CA LEU A 91 10.14 10.27 -19.53
C LEU A 91 10.32 9.63 -18.16
N LEU A 92 9.37 8.80 -17.73
CA LEU A 92 9.34 8.27 -16.37
C LEU A 92 10.33 7.11 -16.17
N LEU A 93 10.35 6.11 -17.06
CA LEU A 93 11.15 4.90 -16.86
C LEU A 93 12.58 5.04 -17.40
N VAL A 94 12.75 5.66 -18.56
CA VAL A 94 14.04 5.78 -19.22
C VAL A 94 14.79 7.01 -18.70
N ASP A 95 14.26 8.21 -18.91
CA ASP A 95 14.97 9.45 -18.63
C ASP A 95 15.15 9.69 -17.13
N ILE A 96 14.09 9.50 -16.35
CA ILE A 96 14.11 9.82 -14.91
C ILE A 96 14.59 8.63 -14.08
N LEU A 97 13.88 7.51 -14.13
CA LEU A 97 14.13 6.39 -13.22
C LEU A 97 15.51 5.76 -13.46
N ARG A 98 15.82 5.39 -14.70
CA ARG A 98 17.11 4.77 -15.04
C ARG A 98 18.19 5.79 -15.36
N GLY A 99 17.87 6.85 -16.11
CA GLY A 99 18.81 7.90 -16.48
C GLY A 99 19.22 8.76 -15.29
N ALA A 100 18.31 9.61 -14.79
CA ALA A 100 18.62 10.61 -13.77
C ALA A 100 18.88 10.01 -12.37
N TRP A 101 18.23 8.91 -12.01
CA TRP A 101 18.34 8.32 -10.67
C TRP A 101 19.21 7.05 -10.61
N GLY A 102 19.56 6.47 -11.76
CA GLY A 102 20.42 5.28 -11.81
C GLY A 102 19.78 4.02 -11.24
N PHE A 103 18.46 3.84 -11.39
CA PHE A 103 17.77 2.66 -10.89
C PHE A 103 18.25 1.36 -11.55
N GLY A 104 18.84 0.47 -10.75
CA GLY A 104 19.39 -0.82 -11.19
C GLY A 104 18.51 -2.04 -10.90
N GLY A 105 17.34 -1.85 -10.29
CA GLY A 105 16.38 -2.91 -10.03
C GLY A 105 15.49 -3.23 -11.24
N HIS A 106 14.42 -3.98 -10.99
CA HIS A 106 13.43 -4.32 -12.02
C HIS A 106 12.16 -3.47 -11.89
N VAL A 107 11.50 -3.23 -13.02
CA VAL A 107 10.20 -2.56 -13.08
C VAL A 107 9.12 -3.60 -13.31
N VAL A 108 8.03 -3.52 -12.55
CA VAL A 108 6.84 -4.34 -12.73
C VAL A 108 5.65 -3.46 -13.12
N SER A 109 4.75 -3.93 -13.98
CA SER A 109 3.50 -3.19 -14.23
C SER A 109 2.55 -3.32 -13.05
N ASP A 110 1.65 -2.35 -12.88
CA ASP A 110 0.42 -2.64 -12.13
C ASP A 110 -0.44 -3.66 -12.88
N CYS A 111 -1.38 -4.26 -12.17
CA CYS A 111 -2.17 -5.37 -12.69
C CYS A 111 -3.11 -4.90 -13.80
N TRP A 112 -2.91 -5.44 -15.02
CA TRP A 112 -3.60 -5.03 -16.26
C TRP A 112 -3.18 -3.67 -16.83
N ALA A 113 -2.22 -2.96 -16.23
CA ALA A 113 -1.79 -1.66 -16.74
C ALA A 113 -1.19 -1.72 -18.16
N LEU A 114 -0.60 -2.86 -18.55
CA LEU A 114 -0.11 -3.05 -19.93
C LEU A 114 -1.25 -3.33 -20.92
N ASN A 115 -2.32 -3.97 -20.48
CA ASN A 115 -3.50 -4.21 -21.30
C ASN A 115 -4.21 -2.88 -21.61
N ASP A 116 -4.20 -1.95 -20.65
CA ASP A 116 -4.79 -0.62 -20.82
C ASP A 116 -4.15 0.17 -21.99
N LEU A 117 -2.89 -0.09 -22.36
CA LEU A 117 -2.21 0.62 -23.46
C LEU A 117 -3.03 0.60 -24.75
N HIS A 118 -3.54 -0.57 -25.15
CA HIS A 118 -4.30 -0.72 -26.39
C HIS A 118 -5.82 -0.72 -26.16
N THR A 119 -6.29 -1.11 -24.97
CA THR A 119 -7.74 -1.24 -24.72
C THR A 119 -8.41 0.06 -24.30
N THR A 120 -7.78 0.88 -23.47
CA THR A 120 -8.41 2.09 -22.88
C THR A 120 -7.64 3.37 -23.17
N HIS A 121 -6.30 3.32 -23.18
CA HIS A 121 -5.44 4.48 -23.37
C HIS A 121 -5.19 4.84 -24.84
N GLY A 122 -5.41 3.91 -25.76
CA GLY A 122 -5.23 4.09 -27.21
C GLY A 122 -3.79 4.45 -27.61
N VAL A 123 -2.79 3.94 -26.88
CA VAL A 123 -1.35 4.18 -27.09
C VAL A 123 -0.78 3.28 -28.18
N THR A 124 -1.30 2.06 -28.29
CA THR A 124 -0.85 1.01 -29.23
C THR A 124 -2.06 0.37 -29.90
N ALA A 125 -1.85 -0.28 -31.05
CA ALA A 125 -2.95 -0.90 -31.80
C ALA A 125 -3.44 -2.22 -31.19
N ASP A 126 -2.55 -2.98 -30.54
CA ASP A 126 -2.84 -4.33 -30.04
C ASP A 126 -1.90 -4.75 -28.89
N GLY A 127 -2.10 -5.99 -28.40
CA GLY A 127 -1.30 -6.58 -27.32
C GLY A 127 0.18 -6.75 -27.66
N ALA A 128 0.54 -7.12 -28.90
CA ALA A 128 1.93 -7.31 -29.30
C ALA A 128 2.70 -5.97 -29.35
N GLU A 129 2.08 -4.91 -29.86
CA GLU A 129 2.65 -3.56 -29.78
C GLU A 129 2.78 -3.06 -28.34
N SER A 130 1.78 -3.35 -27.49
CA SER A 130 1.80 -3.01 -26.07
C SER A 130 2.96 -3.69 -25.34
N ALA A 131 3.12 -5.00 -25.55
CA ALA A 131 4.19 -5.80 -24.96
C ALA A 131 5.57 -5.32 -25.42
N ALA A 132 5.75 -5.09 -26.73
CA ALA A 132 6.99 -4.59 -27.29
C ALA A 132 7.38 -3.23 -26.74
N LEU A 133 6.43 -2.30 -26.69
CA LEU A 133 6.66 -0.95 -26.19
C LEU A 133 7.08 -0.99 -24.72
N ALA A 134 6.36 -1.74 -23.88
CA ALA A 134 6.65 -1.84 -22.45
C ALA A 134 8.06 -2.42 -22.16
N VAL A 135 8.43 -3.52 -22.81
CA VAL A 135 9.78 -4.13 -22.63
C VAL A 135 10.89 -3.19 -23.09
N LYS A 136 10.70 -2.50 -24.22
CA LYS A 136 11.69 -1.53 -24.74
C LYS A 136 11.85 -0.32 -23.85
N ARG A 137 10.76 0.14 -23.22
CA ARG A 137 10.76 1.24 -22.24
C ARG A 137 11.19 0.80 -20.83
N GLY A 138 11.48 -0.50 -20.65
CA GLY A 138 12.13 -1.02 -19.46
C GLY A 138 11.17 -1.44 -18.35
N CYS A 139 9.91 -1.76 -18.68
CA CYS A 139 9.05 -2.60 -17.87
C CYS A 139 9.53 -4.05 -18.02
N ASP A 140 10.04 -4.63 -16.94
CA ASP A 140 10.72 -5.91 -16.99
C ASP A 140 9.76 -7.09 -16.71
N LEU A 141 8.78 -6.89 -15.81
CA LEU A 141 7.78 -7.88 -15.39
C LEU A 141 6.36 -7.33 -15.56
N GLU A 142 5.42 -8.18 -15.95
CA GLU A 142 4.00 -7.81 -16.00
C GLU A 142 3.21 -8.45 -14.85
N CYS A 143 2.32 -7.67 -14.22
CA CYS A 143 1.14 -8.22 -13.57
C CYS A 143 -0.03 -8.18 -14.58
N GLY A 144 -0.38 -9.30 -15.20
CA GLY A 144 -1.35 -9.32 -16.30
C GLY A 144 -1.05 -10.42 -17.31
N GLN A 145 -1.49 -10.21 -18.55
CA GLN A 145 -1.40 -11.21 -19.64
C GLN A 145 -0.88 -10.64 -20.96
N THR A 146 -0.58 -9.35 -21.06
CA THR A 146 -0.10 -8.70 -22.30
C THR A 146 1.22 -9.28 -22.78
N PHE A 147 2.11 -9.70 -21.87
CA PHE A 147 3.39 -10.33 -22.20
C PHE A 147 3.23 -11.75 -22.76
N GLU A 148 2.04 -12.36 -22.73
CA GLU A 148 1.74 -13.56 -23.51
C GLU A 148 1.89 -13.30 -25.03
N HIS A 149 1.79 -12.04 -25.47
CA HIS A 149 2.00 -11.62 -26.86
C HIS A 149 3.47 -11.36 -27.26
N LEU A 150 4.45 -11.58 -26.37
CA LEU A 150 5.87 -11.32 -26.70
C LEU A 150 6.38 -12.17 -27.88
N GLY A 151 5.87 -13.40 -28.04
CA GLY A 151 6.18 -14.24 -29.21
C GLY A 151 5.72 -13.61 -30.52
N GLU A 152 4.48 -13.13 -30.57
CA GLU A 152 3.95 -12.41 -31.73
C GLU A 152 4.73 -11.11 -32.00
N ALA A 153 5.12 -10.40 -30.95
CA ALA A 153 5.89 -9.17 -31.07
C ALA A 153 7.30 -9.41 -31.64
N LEU A 154 7.93 -10.55 -31.33
CA LEU A 154 9.18 -11.00 -31.95
C LEU A 154 8.97 -11.34 -33.43
N ASP A 155 7.93 -12.11 -33.75
CA ASP A 155 7.60 -12.51 -35.12
C ASP A 155 7.35 -11.29 -36.03
N ARG A 156 6.75 -10.23 -35.46
CA ARG A 156 6.51 -8.93 -36.12
C ARG A 156 7.72 -8.00 -36.14
N GLY A 157 8.83 -8.36 -35.47
CA GLY A 157 10.04 -7.53 -35.38
C GLY A 157 9.87 -6.24 -34.58
N LEU A 158 8.89 -6.18 -33.65
CA LEU A 158 8.62 -5.00 -32.84
C LEU A 158 9.65 -4.81 -31.71
N LEU A 159 10.24 -5.91 -31.25
CA LEU A 159 11.30 -6.00 -30.26
C LEU A 159 12.30 -7.11 -30.64
N SER A 160 13.46 -7.13 -29.99
CA SER A 160 14.49 -8.16 -30.19
C SER A 160 14.58 -9.13 -29.00
N GLU A 161 15.15 -10.33 -29.20
CA GLU A 161 15.46 -11.23 -28.08
C GLU A 161 16.34 -10.53 -27.01
N GLY A 162 17.27 -9.67 -27.45
CA GLY A 162 18.10 -8.88 -26.53
C GLY A 162 17.31 -7.91 -25.64
N ASP A 163 16.13 -7.45 -26.08
CA ASP A 163 15.22 -6.66 -25.24
C ASP A 163 14.60 -7.51 -24.12
N ILE A 164 14.24 -8.76 -24.42
CA ILE A 164 13.72 -9.73 -23.46
C ILE A 164 14.83 -10.16 -22.49
N ASP A 165 16.02 -10.48 -23.01
CA ASP A 165 17.18 -10.89 -22.20
C ASP A 165 17.52 -9.85 -21.15
N ARG A 166 17.44 -8.56 -21.50
CA ARG A 166 17.64 -7.45 -20.56
C ARG A 166 16.61 -7.48 -19.42
N ALA A 167 15.33 -7.67 -19.73
CA ALA A 167 14.26 -7.73 -18.74
C ALA A 167 14.42 -8.96 -17.82
N VAL A 168 14.64 -10.13 -18.41
CA VAL A 168 14.86 -11.40 -17.69
C VAL A 168 16.08 -11.32 -16.79
N THR A 169 17.19 -10.75 -17.27
CA THR A 169 18.42 -10.56 -16.48
C THR A 169 18.15 -9.77 -15.21
N ARG A 170 17.37 -8.69 -15.27
CA ARG A 170 17.02 -7.88 -14.09
C ARG A 170 16.15 -8.65 -13.10
N ILE A 171 15.12 -9.34 -13.59
CA ILE A 171 14.24 -10.16 -12.74
C ILE A 171 15.04 -11.26 -12.03
N TYR A 172 15.86 -12.00 -12.77
CA TYR A 172 16.67 -13.08 -12.20
C TYR A 172 17.75 -12.54 -11.27
N THR A 173 18.33 -11.37 -11.55
CA THR A 173 19.25 -10.70 -10.61
C THR A 173 18.60 -10.49 -9.25
N THR A 174 17.34 -10.02 -9.21
CA THR A 174 16.58 -9.91 -7.96
C THR A 174 16.40 -11.28 -7.29
N ARG A 175 16.08 -12.33 -8.05
CA ARG A 175 15.92 -13.70 -7.51
C ARG A 175 17.22 -14.28 -6.95
N PHE A 176 18.37 -13.97 -7.56
CA PHE A 176 19.70 -14.31 -7.02
C PHE A 176 19.98 -13.55 -5.73
N LYS A 177 19.67 -12.24 -5.67
CA LYS A 177 19.77 -11.46 -4.42
C LYS A 177 18.86 -12.00 -3.32
N LEU A 178 17.73 -12.62 -3.66
CA LEU A 178 16.85 -13.30 -2.69
C LEU A 178 17.37 -14.69 -2.26
N GLY A 179 18.49 -15.16 -2.82
CA GLY A 179 19.07 -16.46 -2.49
C GLY A 179 18.30 -17.66 -3.03
N MET A 180 17.36 -17.48 -3.96
CA MET A 180 16.48 -18.55 -4.45
C MET A 180 17.20 -19.72 -5.16
N PHE A 181 18.49 -19.54 -5.50
CA PHE A 181 19.31 -20.51 -6.21
C PHE A 181 20.52 -21.00 -5.39
N ASP A 182 20.71 -20.45 -4.19
CA ASP A 182 21.79 -20.86 -3.28
C ASP A 182 21.27 -21.92 -2.29
N PRO A 183 22.14 -22.79 -1.75
CA PRO A 183 21.77 -23.70 -0.67
C PRO A 183 21.17 -22.96 0.53
N GLN A 184 20.16 -23.56 1.17
CA GLN A 184 19.39 -22.90 2.23
C GLN A 184 20.25 -22.46 3.42
N GLU A 185 21.30 -23.24 3.73
CA GLU A 185 22.29 -22.94 4.78
C GLU A 185 23.12 -21.69 4.52
N MET A 186 23.20 -21.22 3.26
CA MET A 186 23.88 -19.98 2.91
C MET A 186 22.98 -18.75 3.02
N VAL A 187 21.66 -18.92 2.98
CA VAL A 187 20.69 -17.83 2.92
C VAL A 187 20.10 -17.58 4.31
N PRO A 188 20.50 -16.51 5.04
CA PRO A 188 20.12 -16.32 6.44
C PRO A 188 18.61 -16.32 6.65
N TYR A 189 17.89 -15.72 5.70
CA TYR A 189 16.44 -15.56 5.77
C TYR A 189 15.65 -16.82 5.40
N ALA A 190 16.28 -17.82 4.79
CA ALA A 190 15.61 -19.07 4.43
C ALA A 190 15.39 -20.00 5.64
N SER A 191 16.00 -19.69 6.79
CA SER A 191 15.85 -20.43 8.04
C SER A 191 14.79 -19.86 9.00
N ILE A 192 14.09 -18.77 8.62
CA ILE A 192 13.08 -18.13 9.46
C ILE A 192 11.91 -19.10 9.68
N PRO A 193 11.61 -19.50 10.92
CA PRO A 193 10.54 -20.47 11.20
C PRO A 193 9.17 -19.80 11.16
N GLU A 194 8.13 -20.56 10.82
CA GLU A 194 6.73 -20.07 10.83
C GLU A 194 6.30 -19.53 12.20
N SER A 195 6.92 -19.98 13.30
CA SER A 195 6.63 -19.52 14.65
C SER A 195 6.88 -18.02 14.88
N VAL A 196 7.59 -17.33 13.98
CA VAL A 196 7.71 -15.86 14.05
C VAL A 196 6.43 -15.15 13.59
N ILE A 197 5.60 -15.81 12.77
CA ILE A 197 4.34 -15.25 12.28
C ILE A 197 3.41 -15.03 13.48
N ASN A 198 2.90 -13.80 13.62
CA ASN A 198 2.04 -13.40 14.74
C ASN A 198 2.65 -13.63 16.15
N SER A 199 3.99 -13.72 16.26
CA SER A 199 4.67 -13.85 17.56
C SER A 199 4.41 -12.66 18.49
N ASP A 200 4.59 -12.86 19.80
CA ASP A 200 4.39 -11.81 20.82
C ASP A 200 5.21 -10.55 20.55
N ALA A 201 6.43 -10.71 20.03
CA ALA A 201 7.27 -9.58 19.64
C ALA A 201 6.67 -8.76 18.50
N HIS A 202 6.14 -9.42 17.47
CA HIS A 202 5.45 -8.73 16.36
C HIS A 202 4.14 -8.08 16.81
N ARG A 203 3.38 -8.74 17.70
CA ARG A 203 2.15 -8.18 18.28
C ARG A 203 2.44 -6.95 19.13
N GLN A 204 3.50 -6.98 19.93
CA GLN A 204 3.91 -5.84 20.74
C GLN A 204 4.37 -4.66 19.87
N LEU A 205 5.10 -4.92 18.78
CA LEU A 205 5.48 -3.89 17.82
C LEU A 205 4.26 -3.27 17.12
N ALA A 206 3.28 -4.10 16.71
CA ALA A 206 2.03 -3.61 16.13
C ALA A 206 1.25 -2.74 17.11
N TYR A 207 1.19 -3.14 18.39
CA TYR A 207 0.57 -2.36 19.45
C TYR A 207 1.30 -1.01 19.67
N GLU A 208 2.63 -1.01 19.73
CA GLU A 208 3.43 0.21 19.86
C GLU A 208 3.21 1.17 18.67
N ALA A 209 3.21 0.63 17.45
CA ALA A 209 2.93 1.41 16.25
C ALA A 209 1.53 2.03 16.29
N ALA A 210 0.51 1.27 16.72
CA ALA A 210 -0.84 1.77 16.88
C ALA A 210 -0.91 2.91 17.93
N LEU A 211 -0.29 2.74 19.10
CA LEU A 211 -0.25 3.77 20.14
C LEU A 211 0.39 5.09 19.65
N LYS A 212 1.44 5.00 18.83
CA LYS A 212 2.13 6.16 18.25
C LYS A 212 1.41 6.78 17.04
N SER A 213 0.40 6.11 16.50
CA SER A 213 -0.33 6.55 15.31
C SER A 213 -1.66 7.25 15.63
N VAL A 214 -2.15 7.17 16.87
CA VAL A 214 -3.36 7.88 17.30
C VAL A 214 -3.08 9.37 17.46
N VAL A 215 -3.91 10.21 16.83
CA VAL A 215 -3.78 11.68 16.88
C VAL A 215 -4.91 12.28 17.71
N LEU A 216 -4.55 12.94 18.81
CA LEU A 216 -5.50 13.73 19.60
C LEU A 216 -5.75 15.07 18.92
N LEU A 217 -6.89 15.21 18.24
CA LEU A 217 -7.25 16.43 17.52
C LEU A 217 -7.77 17.55 18.44
N LYS A 218 -8.50 17.18 19.51
CA LYS A 218 -9.11 18.14 20.44
C LYS A 218 -9.26 17.51 21.83
N ASN A 219 -8.89 18.26 22.86
CA ASN A 219 -9.14 17.92 24.26
C ASN A 219 -9.75 19.13 24.99
N ALA A 220 -11.07 19.28 24.90
CA ALA A 220 -11.76 20.42 25.51
C ALA A 220 -12.03 20.14 26.99
N GLY A 221 -11.70 21.11 27.85
CA GLY A 221 -11.92 21.02 29.30
C GLY A 221 -11.10 19.91 29.97
N ASP A 222 -9.97 19.53 29.37
CA ASP A 222 -9.04 18.51 29.89
C ASP A 222 -9.73 17.19 30.25
N ILE A 223 -10.76 16.81 29.50
CA ILE A 223 -11.53 15.58 29.73
C ILE A 223 -10.65 14.32 29.61
N LEU A 224 -9.64 14.33 28.74
CA LEU A 224 -8.66 13.26 28.62
C LEU A 224 -7.37 13.57 29.40
N PRO A 225 -6.76 12.55 30.05
CA PRO A 225 -7.20 11.15 30.15
C PRO A 225 -8.37 10.98 31.12
N LEU A 226 -9.27 10.04 30.82
CA LEU A 226 -10.43 9.74 31.68
C LEU A 226 -9.99 9.21 33.05
N ARG A 227 -10.62 9.70 34.12
CA ARG A 227 -10.36 9.31 35.52
C ARG A 227 -11.67 9.22 36.30
N ASP A 228 -11.70 8.38 37.32
CA ASP A 228 -12.76 8.33 38.34
C ASP A 228 -14.20 8.20 37.79
N LEU A 229 -14.41 7.27 36.86
CA LEU A 229 -15.72 7.01 36.26
C LEU A 229 -16.55 6.06 37.13
N ARG A 230 -17.87 6.28 37.21
CA ARG A 230 -18.84 5.29 37.74
C ARG A 230 -19.63 4.64 36.61
N SER A 231 -19.71 5.30 35.46
CA SER A 231 -20.45 4.84 34.30
C SER A 231 -19.84 5.32 32.99
N LEU A 232 -19.75 4.40 32.03
CA LEU A 232 -19.21 4.62 30.69
C LEU A 232 -20.20 4.11 29.65
N TYR A 233 -20.53 4.95 28.68
CA TYR A 233 -21.36 4.57 27.53
C TYR A 233 -20.54 4.63 26.25
N VAL A 234 -20.40 3.50 25.57
CA VAL A 234 -19.76 3.42 24.25
C VAL A 234 -20.84 3.33 23.19
N LEU A 235 -20.70 4.08 22.10
CA LEU A 235 -21.60 3.96 20.96
C LEU A 235 -20.89 4.11 19.63
N GLY A 236 -21.57 3.70 18.56
CA GLY A 236 -21.16 3.97 17.19
C GLY A 236 -20.84 2.70 16.41
N PRO A 237 -21.05 2.71 15.08
CA PRO A 237 -20.98 1.51 14.25
C PRO A 237 -19.60 0.88 14.18
N THR A 238 -18.54 1.64 14.44
CA THR A 238 -17.16 1.14 14.31
C THR A 238 -16.63 0.53 15.61
N ALA A 239 -17.36 0.66 16.73
CA ALA A 239 -16.88 0.22 18.05
C ALA A 239 -16.55 -1.28 18.09
N ALA A 240 -17.42 -2.11 17.50
CA ALA A 240 -17.32 -3.57 17.49
C ALA A 240 -16.89 -4.14 16.12
N SER A 241 -16.39 -3.30 15.20
CA SER A 241 -16.05 -3.74 13.84
C SER A 241 -14.60 -4.16 13.74
N ALA A 242 -14.35 -5.45 13.51
CA ALA A 242 -13.01 -5.96 13.18
C ALA A 242 -12.54 -5.48 11.79
N GLU A 243 -13.48 -5.27 10.87
CA GLU A 243 -13.24 -4.86 9.49
C GLU A 243 -12.65 -3.45 9.41
N VAL A 244 -13.12 -2.53 10.25
CA VAL A 244 -12.56 -1.17 10.36
C VAL A 244 -11.11 -1.20 10.85
N LEU A 245 -10.73 -2.18 11.69
CA LEU A 245 -9.34 -2.34 12.13
C LEU A 245 -8.43 -2.80 10.99
N MET A 246 -8.93 -3.70 10.14
CA MET A 246 -8.13 -4.37 9.12
C MET A 246 -7.90 -3.50 7.88
N GLY A 247 -8.82 -2.60 7.55
CA GLY A 247 -8.67 -1.71 6.39
C GLY A 247 -8.69 -2.48 5.07
N ASN A 248 -7.69 -2.25 4.21
CA ASN A 248 -7.49 -2.98 2.95
C ASN A 248 -6.12 -3.67 2.95
N TYR A 249 -5.89 -4.58 1.98
CA TYR A 249 -4.61 -5.31 1.84
C TYR A 249 -4.15 -6.02 3.13
N TYR A 250 -5.05 -6.75 3.78
CA TYR A 250 -4.77 -7.43 5.04
C TYR A 250 -4.79 -8.96 4.91
N GLY A 251 -4.14 -9.64 5.87
CA GLY A 251 -4.34 -11.05 6.16
C GLY A 251 -5.18 -11.24 7.43
N PHE A 252 -5.68 -12.45 7.66
CA PHE A 252 -6.44 -12.75 8.88
C PHE A 252 -5.52 -13.10 10.05
N SER A 253 -5.91 -12.65 11.24
CA SER A 253 -5.30 -13.01 12.52
C SER A 253 -6.39 -13.48 13.48
N ASP A 254 -6.06 -14.45 14.33
CA ASP A 254 -6.92 -14.90 15.44
C ASP A 254 -6.90 -13.94 16.64
N SER A 255 -6.06 -12.90 16.59
CA SER A 255 -5.72 -12.01 17.70
C SER A 255 -6.07 -10.55 17.39
N LEU A 256 -7.30 -10.29 16.96
CA LEU A 256 -7.81 -8.95 16.72
C LEU A 256 -8.47 -8.38 17.98
N THR A 257 -8.36 -7.07 18.20
CA THR A 257 -9.01 -6.36 19.32
C THR A 257 -9.73 -5.13 18.80
N THR A 258 -11.06 -5.20 18.79
CA THR A 258 -11.95 -4.08 18.45
C THR A 258 -11.84 -2.94 19.47
N LEU A 259 -12.30 -1.75 19.08
CA LEU A 259 -12.29 -0.58 19.98
C LEU A 259 -13.04 -0.88 21.27
N ILE A 260 -14.19 -1.55 21.17
CA ILE A 260 -14.99 -1.91 22.35
C ILE A 260 -14.28 -2.94 23.23
N GLU A 261 -13.65 -3.96 22.67
CA GLU A 261 -12.87 -4.94 23.46
C GLU A 261 -11.71 -4.27 24.19
N GLY A 262 -11.00 -3.35 23.50
CA GLY A 262 -9.92 -2.57 24.10
C GLY A 262 -10.39 -1.63 25.22
N ILE A 263 -11.54 -0.98 25.05
CA ILE A 263 -12.13 -0.10 26.08
C ILE A 263 -12.62 -0.93 27.27
N VAL A 264 -13.35 -2.02 27.03
CA VAL A 264 -13.86 -2.91 28.10
C VAL A 264 -12.70 -3.48 28.92
N ALA A 265 -11.65 -3.97 28.27
CA ALA A 265 -10.47 -4.52 28.95
C ALA A 265 -9.72 -3.49 29.84
N ARG A 266 -9.93 -2.19 29.61
CA ARG A 266 -9.33 -1.10 30.39
C ARG A 266 -10.32 -0.39 31.32
N THR A 267 -11.58 -0.80 31.32
CA THR A 267 -12.61 -0.23 32.19
C THR A 267 -12.43 -0.82 33.60
N PRO A 268 -12.25 0.01 34.65
CA PRO A 268 -12.10 -0.48 36.02
C PRO A 268 -13.31 -1.30 36.51
N GLU A 269 -13.06 -2.22 37.43
CA GLU A 269 -14.13 -2.95 38.11
C GLU A 269 -15.11 -1.99 38.81
N GLY A 270 -16.41 -2.31 38.77
CA GLY A 270 -17.46 -1.49 39.38
C GLY A 270 -17.98 -0.32 38.52
N VAL A 271 -17.34 -0.02 37.38
CA VAL A 271 -17.87 0.96 36.42
C VAL A 271 -19.01 0.33 35.62
N ARG A 272 -20.19 0.97 35.61
CA ARG A 272 -21.30 0.53 34.77
C ARG A 272 -20.98 0.79 33.30
N PHE A 273 -20.87 -0.27 32.50
CA PHE A 273 -20.58 -0.17 31.07
C PHE A 273 -21.84 -0.46 30.23
N GLU A 274 -22.15 0.42 29.28
CA GLU A 274 -23.21 0.17 28.29
C GLU A 274 -22.67 0.39 26.87
N TYR A 275 -23.14 -0.44 25.93
CA TYR A 275 -22.86 -0.29 24.51
C TYR A 275 -24.11 -0.35 23.65
N ARG A 276 -24.17 0.53 22.64
CA ARG A 276 -25.14 0.45 21.53
C ARG A 276 -24.47 0.81 20.20
N PRO A 277 -24.84 0.16 19.08
CA PRO A 277 -24.29 0.53 17.77
C PRO A 277 -24.61 1.98 17.37
N GLY A 278 -25.71 2.56 17.86
CA GLY A 278 -26.06 3.96 17.62
C GLY A 278 -26.54 4.24 16.19
N THR A 279 -25.75 4.04 15.16
CA THR A 279 -26.23 4.12 13.77
C THR A 279 -25.50 3.08 12.96
N LEU A 280 -26.05 2.73 11.80
CA LEU A 280 -25.29 2.00 10.78
C LEU A 280 -24.53 3.01 9.91
N LEU A 281 -23.42 2.58 9.30
CA LEU A 281 -22.57 3.45 8.46
C LEU A 281 -23.27 3.90 7.17
N LEU A 282 -23.96 2.97 6.51
CA LEU A 282 -24.53 3.18 5.17
C LEU A 282 -26.06 3.37 5.14
N HIS A 283 -26.73 3.24 6.28
CA HIS A 283 -28.19 3.23 6.33
C HIS A 283 -28.72 4.41 7.14
N VAL A 284 -29.61 5.18 6.53
CA VAL A 284 -30.43 6.16 7.24
C VAL A 284 -31.43 5.40 8.11
N PRO A 285 -31.46 5.62 9.43
CA PRO A 285 -32.31 4.82 10.32
C PRO A 285 -33.80 5.05 10.02
N ALA A 286 -34.57 3.97 9.97
CA ALA A 286 -36.02 4.01 9.82
C ALA A 286 -36.74 4.66 11.03
N ASN A 287 -36.09 4.68 12.21
CA ASN A 287 -36.56 5.39 13.39
C ASN A 287 -35.40 6.18 14.06
N PRO A 288 -35.34 7.51 13.91
CA PRO A 288 -34.27 8.35 14.46
C PRO A 288 -34.20 8.35 16.00
N SER A 289 -35.34 8.12 16.67
CA SER A 289 -35.46 8.22 18.14
C SER A 289 -34.88 7.01 18.90
N ALA A 290 -34.61 5.90 18.22
CA ALA A 290 -34.18 4.65 18.85
C ALA A 290 -32.68 4.63 19.27
N TRP A 291 -31.92 5.65 18.86
CA TRP A 291 -30.47 5.56 18.81
C TRP A 291 -29.71 6.57 19.69
N THR A 292 -30.40 7.60 20.20
CA THR A 292 -29.89 8.48 21.26
C THR A 292 -30.65 8.21 22.55
N THR A 293 -30.08 7.28 23.30
CA THR A 293 -30.64 6.66 24.50
C THR A 293 -30.52 7.56 25.72
N MET A 294 -31.49 7.46 26.62
CA MET A 294 -31.38 7.90 28.03
C MET A 294 -30.06 7.45 28.71
N ALA A 295 -29.37 6.42 28.18
CA ALA A 295 -28.07 5.97 28.65
C ALA A 295 -26.97 7.05 28.59
N ALA A 296 -26.96 7.88 27.53
CA ALA A 296 -25.98 8.97 27.40
C ALA A 296 -26.16 10.00 28.53
N ALA A 297 -27.41 10.40 28.81
CA ALA A 297 -27.75 11.34 29.89
C ALA A 297 -27.52 10.78 31.30
N ARG A 298 -27.39 9.46 31.44
CA ARG A 298 -27.19 8.76 32.71
C ARG A 298 -25.74 8.32 32.93
N SER A 299 -24.84 8.58 31.99
CA SER A 299 -23.44 8.13 32.05
C SER A 299 -22.50 9.30 32.32
N ASP A 300 -21.42 9.07 33.07
CA ASP A 300 -20.43 10.12 33.36
C ASP A 300 -19.68 10.51 32.08
N VAL A 301 -19.38 9.52 31.22
CA VAL A 301 -18.69 9.72 29.93
C VAL A 301 -19.33 8.92 28.81
N VAL A 302 -19.30 9.50 27.61
CA VAL A 302 -19.71 8.87 26.36
C VAL A 302 -18.50 8.79 25.40
N ILE A 303 -18.20 7.60 24.87
CA ILE A 303 -17.20 7.39 23.82
C ILE A 303 -17.93 7.02 22.52
N ALA A 304 -17.88 7.89 21.52
CA ALA A 304 -18.46 7.66 20.20
C ALA A 304 -17.38 7.16 19.21
N CYS A 305 -17.50 5.91 18.78
CA CYS A 305 -16.68 5.28 17.75
C CYS A 305 -17.35 5.45 16.38
N MET A 306 -16.91 6.48 15.65
CA MET A 306 -17.43 6.87 14.34
C MET A 306 -16.31 6.81 13.29
N GLY A 307 -16.64 6.88 12.01
CA GLY A 307 -15.65 6.95 10.95
C GLY A 307 -16.13 6.32 9.65
N LEU A 308 -15.16 5.85 8.86
CA LEU A 308 -15.42 5.13 7.62
C LEU A 308 -15.08 3.64 7.76
N SER A 309 -15.55 2.83 6.81
CA SER A 309 -15.11 1.46 6.63
C SER A 309 -14.70 1.22 5.17
N PRO A 310 -13.89 0.20 4.88
CA PRO A 310 -13.44 -0.14 3.52
C PRO A 310 -14.54 -0.48 2.50
N GLN A 311 -15.80 -0.64 2.94
CA GLN A 311 -16.97 -1.03 2.17
C GLN A 311 -17.72 0.19 1.61
N MET A 312 -17.29 1.39 2.00
CA MET A 312 -17.83 2.67 1.53
C MET A 312 -16.89 3.29 0.50
#